data_AF-A0A956CDP1-F1
#
_entry.id   AF-A0A956CDP1-F1
#
_cell.length_a   1.000
_cell.length_b   1.000
_cell.length_c   1.000
_cell.angle_alpha   90.00
_cell.angle_beta   90.00
_cell.angle_gamma   90.00
#
_symmetry.space_group_name_H-M   'P 1'
#
loop_
_entity.id
_entity.type
_entity.pdbx_description
1 polymer ?
#
loop_
_entity_poly.entity_id
_entity_poly.type
_entity_poly.pdbx_seq_one_letter_code
_entity_poly.pdbx_strand_id
1 'polypeptide(L)'
;MFKPHAALALVLCTSLATPTLLAQPKKDPPAAKAEEAATPAPLAESLTGDAKSEYEAGRILYQDGDYAGAKLKFERAYDLSKDARLLWNVAAAEKNLRHYSKVIRALERYLAEGGDTISDEDRADAERLIQTVSEFVTKVRFDVNEPGATVTVDADDVGQTPIADPVLVDMGRRTIKATKTGFKDASVKQDLPGGEEVTIKLKLEAIVHEGRVRVLAGVGDTIAIDGKVVGKNTWQGKLDSGVHTLSVTGKGKRPYQGDIIVQDDQLTSTNIALEPIAPPPAAAKDDGIAWPWFVGGAALAAGLGVGAYLLFKPDDETAPPTVPGTLDPGTVQLRFW
;
A
#
# COMPACT_ATOMS: atom_id res chain seq x y z
N MET A 1 55.83 23.10 -78.84
CA MET A 1 56.06 23.46 -80.26
C MET A 1 56.47 22.16 -80.94
N PHE A 2 55.71 21.53 -81.83
CA PHE A 2 54.88 22.01 -82.93
C PHE A 2 53.78 20.98 -83.25
N LYS A 3 52.56 21.47 -83.51
CA LYS A 3 51.56 20.86 -84.42
C LYS A 3 51.98 21.19 -85.88
N PRO A 4 51.31 20.76 -86.97
CA PRO A 4 50.21 19.79 -87.11
C PRO A 4 50.40 18.83 -88.31
N HIS A 5 49.47 17.89 -88.50
CA HIS A 5 49.19 17.32 -89.83
C HIS A 5 47.69 17.43 -90.14
N ALA A 6 47.43 17.82 -91.38
CA ALA A 6 46.13 17.95 -92.00
C ALA A 6 46.08 17.06 -93.24
N ALA A 7 44.84 16.90 -93.73
CA ALA A 7 44.46 16.30 -95.02
C ALA A 7 44.33 14.76 -94.99
N LEU A 8 43.39 14.11 -95.68
CA LEU A 8 42.52 14.53 -96.77
C LEU A 8 41.45 13.43 -97.01
N ALA A 9 40.42 13.78 -97.79
CA ALA A 9 39.74 12.94 -98.79
C ALA A 9 38.60 11.99 -98.37
N LEU A 10 37.41 12.59 -98.37
CA LEU A 10 36.17 12.22 -99.08
C LEU A 10 36.21 10.99 -100.01
N VAL A 11 35.31 10.01 -99.80
CA VAL A 11 34.65 9.23 -100.87
C VAL A 11 33.19 8.94 -100.47
N LEU A 12 32.29 9.25 -101.41
CA LEU A 12 30.84 9.09 -101.35
C LEU A 12 30.48 7.68 -101.85
N CYS A 13 29.75 6.89 -101.05
CA CYS A 13 29.18 5.60 -101.46
C CYS A 13 27.70 5.54 -101.06
N THR A 14 26.84 5.41 -102.06
CA THR A 14 25.39 5.20 -101.95
C THR A 14 25.08 3.76 -101.56
N SER A 15 24.40 3.55 -100.43
CA SER A 15 23.75 2.27 -100.11
C SER A 15 22.33 2.50 -99.60
N LEU A 16 21.44 1.61 -100.04
CA LEU A 16 20.01 1.60 -99.82
C LEU A 16 19.68 1.48 -98.32
N ALA A 17 18.85 2.41 -97.84
CA ALA A 17 18.32 2.41 -96.48
C ALA A 17 17.25 1.31 -96.33
N THR A 18 17.53 0.29 -95.52
CA THR A 18 16.50 -0.43 -94.78
C THR A 18 16.12 0.41 -93.56
N PRO A 19 14.84 0.77 -93.35
CA PRO A 19 14.45 1.45 -92.12
C PRO A 19 14.52 0.42 -90.99
N THR A 20 15.62 0.43 -90.24
CA THR A 20 15.62 -0.13 -88.90
C THR A 20 14.59 0.66 -88.11
N LEU A 21 13.46 0.02 -87.82
CA LEU A 21 12.43 0.52 -86.92
C LEU A 21 13.11 0.72 -85.55
N LEU A 22 13.57 1.94 -85.28
CA LEU A 22 13.92 2.35 -83.93
C LEU A 22 12.64 2.23 -83.11
N ALA A 23 12.56 1.16 -82.33
CA ALA A 23 11.57 1.01 -81.28
C ALA A 23 11.67 2.27 -80.41
N GLN A 24 10.64 3.11 -80.47
CA GLN A 24 10.51 4.24 -79.56
C GLN A 24 10.57 3.69 -78.13
N PRO A 25 11.29 4.34 -77.20
CA PRO A 25 11.16 3.99 -75.80
C PRO A 25 9.68 4.10 -75.45
N LYS A 26 9.05 2.96 -75.10
CA LYS A 26 7.69 2.93 -74.58
C LYS A 26 7.67 3.91 -73.41
N LYS A 27 6.90 4.98 -73.57
CA LYS A 27 6.51 5.85 -72.47
C LYS A 27 5.88 4.93 -71.43
N ASP A 28 6.57 4.72 -70.31
CA ASP A 28 5.99 4.01 -69.19
C ASP A 28 4.65 4.67 -68.85
N PRO A 29 3.60 3.89 -68.53
CA PRO A 29 2.36 4.45 -68.02
C PRO A 29 2.70 5.36 -66.83
N PRO A 30 2.04 6.51 -66.67
CA PRO A 30 2.26 7.35 -65.49
C PRO A 30 2.11 6.45 -64.27
N ALA A 31 3.17 6.42 -63.45
CA ALA A 31 3.20 5.73 -62.18
C ALA A 31 1.85 5.97 -61.50
N ALA A 32 1.12 4.89 -61.24
CA ALA A 32 -0.05 4.93 -60.39
C ALA A 32 0.35 5.75 -59.17
N LYS A 33 -0.36 6.86 -58.93
CA LYS A 33 -0.26 7.64 -57.70
C LYS A 33 -0.14 6.63 -56.57
N ALA A 34 1.02 6.61 -55.91
CA ALA A 34 1.12 5.98 -54.61
C ALA A 34 -0.07 6.53 -53.82
N GLU A 35 -0.96 5.63 -53.45
CA GLU A 35 -2.13 5.93 -52.64
C GLU A 35 -1.54 6.47 -51.34
N GLU A 36 -1.50 7.79 -51.24
CA GLU A 36 -1.07 8.55 -50.08
C GLU A 36 -1.94 8.03 -48.95
N ALA A 37 -1.35 7.23 -48.06
CA ALA A 37 -2.05 6.62 -46.94
C ALA A 37 -2.84 7.74 -46.25
N ALA A 38 -4.16 7.62 -46.27
CA ALA A 38 -5.05 8.67 -45.77
C ALA A 38 -4.66 8.96 -44.32
N THR A 39 -4.13 10.15 -44.06
CA THR A 39 -3.78 10.58 -42.71
C THR A 39 -5.04 10.56 -41.84
N PRO A 40 -5.01 9.92 -40.66
CA PRO A 40 -6.19 9.83 -39.81
C PRO A 40 -6.69 11.23 -39.45
N ALA A 41 -8.02 11.41 -39.45
CA ALA A 41 -8.64 12.69 -39.14
C ALA A 41 -8.17 13.22 -37.77
N PRO A 42 -7.94 14.54 -37.59
CA PRO A 42 -7.46 15.10 -36.33
C PRO A 42 -8.32 14.68 -35.13
N LEU A 43 -7.70 14.48 -33.96
CA LEU A 43 -8.39 14.04 -32.74
C LEU A 43 -9.62 14.91 -32.42
N ALA A 44 -9.49 16.24 -32.49
CA ALA A 44 -10.59 17.16 -32.19
C ALA A 44 -11.81 17.04 -33.13
N GLU A 45 -11.61 16.52 -34.34
CA GLU A 45 -12.69 16.29 -35.33
C GLU A 45 -13.35 14.93 -35.14
N SER A 46 -12.60 13.94 -34.64
CA SER A 46 -13.13 12.60 -34.35
C SER A 46 -14.01 12.52 -33.09
N LEU A 47 -13.81 13.44 -32.14
CA LEU A 47 -14.57 13.46 -30.89
C LEU A 47 -15.92 14.16 -31.08
N THR A 48 -16.96 13.63 -30.43
CA THR A 48 -18.32 14.18 -30.47
C THR A 48 -18.96 14.23 -29.08
N GLY A 49 -20.04 15.01 -28.93
CA GLY A 49 -20.81 15.10 -27.70
C GLY A 49 -19.98 15.41 -26.45
N ASP A 50 -20.30 14.73 -25.35
CA ASP A 50 -19.63 14.91 -24.06
C ASP A 50 -18.12 14.64 -24.13
N ALA A 51 -17.67 13.66 -24.93
CA ALA A 51 -16.24 13.36 -25.05
C ALA A 51 -15.45 14.55 -25.60
N LYS A 52 -16.02 15.28 -26.58
CA LYS A 52 -15.41 16.50 -27.12
C LYS A 52 -15.39 17.62 -26.08
N SER A 53 -16.49 17.80 -25.34
CA SER A 53 -16.57 18.81 -24.28
C SER A 53 -15.53 18.57 -23.17
N GLU A 54 -15.38 17.32 -22.73
CA GLU A 54 -14.38 16.93 -21.73
C GLU A 54 -12.95 17.12 -22.24
N TYR A 55 -12.67 16.78 -23.51
CA TYR A 55 -11.37 17.06 -24.14
C TYR A 55 -11.04 18.55 -24.20
N GLU A 56 -12.00 19.39 -24.62
CA GLU A 56 -11.82 20.84 -24.68
C GLU A 56 -11.58 21.45 -23.29
N ALA A 57 -12.34 21.01 -22.28
CA ALA A 57 -12.11 21.41 -20.89
C ALA A 57 -10.71 20.99 -20.39
N GLY A 58 -10.29 19.77 -20.72
CA GLY A 58 -8.93 19.29 -20.38
C GLY A 58 -7.83 20.12 -21.03
N ARG A 59 -8.01 20.55 -22.28
CA ARG A 59 -7.06 21.45 -22.96
C ARG A 59 -6.92 22.80 -22.28
N ILE A 60 -8.04 23.39 -21.83
CA ILE A 60 -8.04 24.67 -21.11
C ILE A 60 -7.27 24.51 -19.80
N LEU A 61 -7.62 23.51 -18.99
CA LEU A 61 -6.93 23.25 -17.71
C LEU A 61 -5.44 22.97 -17.90
N TYR A 62 -5.06 22.24 -18.96
CA TYR A 62 -3.66 21.96 -19.26
C TYR A 62 -2.88 23.25 -19.60
N GLN A 63 -3.48 24.15 -20.37
CA GLN A 63 -2.88 25.45 -20.71
C GLN A 63 -2.74 26.35 -19.48
N ASP A 64 -3.68 26.25 -18.54
CA ASP A 64 -3.65 26.98 -17.26
C ASP A 64 -2.67 26.36 -16.24
N GLY A 65 -2.06 25.22 -16.57
CA GLY A 65 -1.11 24.51 -15.70
C GLY A 65 -1.77 23.65 -14.61
N ASP A 66 -3.10 23.54 -14.60
CA ASP A 66 -3.81 22.57 -13.75
C ASP A 66 -3.77 21.18 -14.40
N TYR A 67 -2.62 20.54 -14.31
CA TYR A 67 -2.39 19.22 -14.88
C TYR A 67 -3.21 18.12 -14.19
N ALA A 68 -3.54 18.29 -12.90
CA ALA A 68 -4.36 17.34 -12.16
C ALA A 68 -5.80 17.37 -12.68
N GLY A 69 -6.39 18.56 -12.82
CA GLY A 69 -7.71 18.74 -13.44
C GLY A 69 -7.72 18.31 -14.91
N ALA A 70 -6.71 18.71 -15.68
CA ALA A 70 -6.59 18.33 -17.08
C ALA A 70 -6.57 16.82 -17.30
N LYS A 71 -5.81 16.10 -16.46
CA LYS A 71 -5.74 14.63 -16.51
C LYS A 71 -7.13 14.00 -16.35
N LEU A 72 -7.87 14.39 -15.31
CA LEU A 72 -9.21 13.85 -15.06
C LEU A 72 -10.14 14.08 -16.26
N LYS A 73 -10.04 15.24 -16.90
CA LYS A 73 -10.81 15.58 -18.10
C LYS A 73 -10.42 14.74 -19.31
N PHE A 74 -9.13 14.53 -19.56
CA PHE A 74 -8.67 13.66 -20.64
C PHE A 74 -9.01 12.19 -20.41
N GLU A 75 -8.91 11.69 -19.18
CA GLU A 75 -9.34 10.34 -18.80
C GLU A 75 -10.84 10.17 -19.05
N ARG A 76 -11.66 11.14 -18.66
CA ARG A 76 -13.11 11.12 -18.91
C ARG A 76 -13.44 11.14 -20.40
N ALA A 77 -12.76 11.97 -21.18
CA ALA A 77 -12.92 12.01 -22.63
C ALA A 77 -12.58 10.64 -23.25
N TYR A 78 -11.48 10.02 -22.81
CA TYR A 78 -11.06 8.69 -23.26
C TYR A 78 -12.11 7.64 -22.88
N ASP A 79 -12.67 7.70 -21.68
CA ASP A 79 -13.69 6.75 -21.25
C ASP A 79 -14.98 6.83 -22.07
N LEU A 80 -15.33 8.02 -22.56
CA LEU A 80 -16.51 8.26 -23.38
C LEU A 80 -16.32 7.92 -24.86
N SER A 81 -15.13 8.17 -25.43
CA SER A 81 -14.87 7.96 -26.86
C SER A 81 -14.16 6.66 -27.18
N LYS A 82 -13.36 6.13 -26.23
CA LYS A 82 -12.37 5.07 -26.43
C LYS A 82 -11.35 5.38 -27.54
N ASP A 83 -11.14 6.65 -27.85
CA ASP A 83 -10.09 7.09 -28.77
C ASP A 83 -8.74 7.08 -28.05
N ALA A 84 -7.86 6.14 -28.42
CA ALA A 84 -6.56 5.94 -27.81
C ALA A 84 -5.67 7.19 -27.82
N ARG A 85 -5.85 8.11 -28.78
CA ARG A 85 -5.02 9.33 -28.87
C ARG A 85 -5.18 10.26 -27.67
N LEU A 86 -6.25 10.13 -26.91
CA LEU A 86 -6.41 10.85 -25.64
C LEU A 86 -5.43 10.37 -24.55
N LEU A 87 -4.91 9.15 -24.66
CA LEU A 87 -3.91 8.62 -23.71
C LEU A 87 -2.58 9.38 -23.79
N TRP A 88 -2.22 9.95 -24.96
CA TRP A 88 -1.08 10.86 -25.06
C TRP A 88 -1.27 12.11 -24.21
N ASN A 89 -2.49 12.66 -24.19
CA ASN A 89 -2.81 13.83 -23.37
C ASN A 89 -2.79 13.49 -21.87
N VAL A 90 -3.26 12.31 -21.48
CA VAL A 90 -3.15 11.80 -20.11
C VAL A 90 -1.66 11.66 -19.72
N ALA A 91 -0.84 11.06 -20.58
CA ALA A 91 0.59 10.93 -20.36
C ALA A 91 1.30 12.30 -20.24
N ALA A 92 0.93 13.27 -21.08
CA ALA A 92 1.46 14.62 -21.01
C ALA A 92 1.10 15.30 -19.67
N ALA A 93 -0.12 15.15 -19.18
CA ALA A 93 -0.53 15.68 -17.87
C ALA A 93 0.23 15.00 -16.73
N GLU A 94 0.31 13.66 -16.72
CA GLU A 94 1.04 12.89 -15.70
C GLU A 94 2.54 13.24 -15.66
N LYS A 95 3.14 13.50 -16.82
CA LYS A 95 4.54 13.92 -16.92
C LYS A 95 4.79 15.25 -16.22
N ASN A 96 3.88 16.21 -16.34
CA ASN A 96 3.99 17.50 -15.64
C ASN A 96 3.74 17.37 -14.13
N LEU A 97 2.94 16.38 -13.72
CA LEU A 97 2.78 15.97 -12.31
C LEU A 97 3.96 15.13 -11.78
N ARG A 98 4.90 14.74 -12.66
CA ARG A 98 6.05 13.85 -12.36
C ARG A 98 5.67 12.45 -11.89
N HIS A 99 4.51 11.94 -12.32
CA HIS A 99 4.11 10.56 -12.12
C HIS A 99 4.58 9.71 -13.31
N TYR A 100 5.89 9.57 -13.48
CA TYR A 100 6.52 8.92 -14.64
C TYR A 100 6.08 7.45 -14.80
N SER A 101 5.83 6.74 -13.72
CA SER A 101 5.26 5.39 -13.71
C SER A 101 3.89 5.35 -14.42
N LYS A 102 3.06 6.38 -14.22
CA LYS A 102 1.74 6.53 -14.86
C LYS A 102 1.88 7.00 -16.32
N VAL A 103 2.90 7.80 -16.64
CA VAL A 103 3.26 8.16 -18.03
C VAL A 103 3.54 6.90 -18.85
N ILE A 104 4.41 6.01 -18.35
CA ILE A 104 4.75 4.76 -19.04
C ILE A 104 3.49 3.93 -19.30
N ARG A 105 2.65 3.71 -18.26
CA ARG A 105 1.41 2.94 -18.41
C ARG A 105 0.44 3.55 -19.43
N ALA A 106 0.30 4.87 -19.45
CA ALA A 106 -0.57 5.54 -20.42
C ALA A 106 -0.04 5.40 -21.85
N LEU A 107 1.27 5.49 -22.06
CA LEU A 107 1.90 5.35 -23.38
C LEU A 107 1.94 3.89 -23.87
N GLU A 108 2.16 2.91 -22.98
CA GLU A 108 2.05 1.49 -23.32
C GLU A 108 0.63 1.16 -23.82
N ARG A 109 -0.39 1.71 -23.16
CA ARG A 109 -1.80 1.60 -23.62
C ARG A 109 -2.04 2.35 -24.93
N TYR A 110 -1.49 3.55 -25.09
CA TYR A 110 -1.55 4.31 -26.35
C TYR A 110 -1.01 3.48 -27.53
N LEU A 111 0.14 2.83 -27.35
CA LEU A 111 0.78 1.99 -28.35
C LEU A 111 -0.01 0.71 -28.66
N ALA A 112 -0.62 0.10 -27.64
CA ALA A 112 -1.39 -1.13 -27.74
C ALA A 112 -2.79 -0.91 -28.35
N GLU A 113 -3.46 0.17 -27.97
CA GLU A 113 -4.83 0.49 -28.36
C GLU A 113 -4.90 1.37 -29.63
N GLY A 114 -3.82 2.07 -29.98
CA GLY A 114 -3.80 3.07 -31.04
C GLY A 114 -4.07 2.55 -32.45
N GLY A 115 -3.69 1.30 -32.75
CA GLY A 115 -3.91 0.69 -34.07
C GLY A 115 -3.55 1.63 -35.24
N ASP A 116 -4.47 1.78 -36.19
CA ASP A 116 -4.33 2.65 -37.38
C ASP A 116 -4.67 4.13 -37.09
N THR A 117 -5.09 4.48 -35.87
CA THR A 117 -5.43 5.87 -35.51
C THR A 117 -4.19 6.70 -35.17
N ILE A 118 -3.05 6.06 -34.94
CA ILE A 118 -1.78 6.69 -34.59
C ILE A 118 -0.78 6.49 -35.73
N SER A 119 0.01 7.52 -36.03
CA SER A 119 1.02 7.41 -37.08
C SER A 119 2.26 6.66 -36.58
N ASP A 120 3.10 6.20 -37.52
CA ASP A 120 4.40 5.60 -37.16
C ASP A 120 5.32 6.59 -36.43
N GLU A 121 5.21 7.89 -36.74
CA GLU A 121 5.93 8.95 -36.03
C GLU A 121 5.46 9.06 -34.58
N ASP A 122 4.14 9.08 -34.34
CA ASP A 122 3.61 9.17 -32.97
C ASP A 122 3.96 7.92 -32.15
N ARG A 123 4.00 6.75 -32.80
CA ARG A 123 4.46 5.50 -32.20
C ARG A 123 5.92 5.61 -31.74
N ALA A 124 6.80 6.10 -32.62
CA ALA A 124 8.20 6.30 -32.32
C ALA A 124 8.42 7.36 -31.21
N ASP A 125 7.61 8.42 -31.19
CA ASP A 125 7.66 9.44 -30.14
C ASP A 125 7.23 8.90 -28.77
N ALA A 126 6.18 8.08 -28.72
CA ALA A 126 5.75 7.41 -27.48
C ALA A 126 6.82 6.43 -26.96
N GLU A 127 7.41 5.60 -27.83
CA GLU A 127 8.50 4.69 -27.46
C GLU A 127 9.72 5.44 -26.93
N ARG A 128 10.12 6.53 -27.59
CA ARG A 128 11.24 7.37 -27.15
C ARG A 128 10.96 8.04 -25.80
N LEU A 129 9.72 8.48 -25.58
CA LEU A 129 9.33 9.07 -24.31
C LEU A 129 9.35 8.02 -23.20
N ILE A 130 8.83 6.80 -23.42
CA ILE A 130 8.91 5.68 -22.48
C ILE A 130 10.38 5.42 -22.08
N GLN A 131 11.29 5.32 -23.06
CA GLN A 131 12.71 5.12 -22.81
C GLN A 131 13.34 6.28 -22.02
N THR A 132 12.91 7.51 -22.28
CA THR A 132 13.43 8.68 -21.56
C THR A 132 12.97 8.68 -20.11
N VAL A 133 11.70 8.35 -19.86
CA VAL A 133 11.15 8.41 -18.51
C VAL A 133 11.40 7.15 -17.67
N SER A 134 11.82 6.04 -18.28
CA SER A 134 12.16 4.81 -17.54
C SER A 134 13.32 5.01 -16.57
N GLU A 135 14.22 5.96 -16.85
CA GLU A 135 15.29 6.36 -15.92
C GLU A 135 14.75 6.99 -14.63
N PHE A 136 13.50 7.48 -14.62
CA PHE A 136 12.85 8.06 -13.45
C PHE A 136 11.93 7.08 -12.71
N VAL A 137 11.93 5.81 -13.10
CA VAL A 137 11.06 4.77 -12.54
C VAL A 137 11.88 3.55 -12.17
N THR A 138 11.66 3.00 -10.98
CA THR A 138 12.29 1.77 -10.52
C THR A 138 11.33 0.60 -10.72
N LYS A 139 11.83 -0.52 -11.24
CA LYS A 139 11.11 -1.79 -11.25
C LYS A 139 11.24 -2.44 -9.88
N VAL A 140 10.16 -2.48 -9.11
CA VAL A 140 10.17 -2.99 -7.74
C VAL A 140 9.62 -4.42 -7.69
N ARG A 141 10.42 -5.37 -7.22
CA ARG A 141 9.94 -6.71 -6.83
C ARG A 141 9.68 -6.73 -5.32
N PHE A 142 8.56 -7.31 -4.93
CA PHE A 142 8.20 -7.48 -3.53
C PHE A 142 8.44 -8.92 -3.09
N ASP A 143 9.34 -9.09 -2.11
CA ASP A 143 9.59 -10.35 -1.43
C ASP A 143 8.96 -10.25 -0.04
N VAL A 144 7.77 -10.84 0.11
CA VAL A 144 6.98 -10.82 1.34
C VAL A 144 6.78 -12.25 1.80
N ASN A 145 7.11 -12.53 3.07
CA ASN A 145 7.05 -13.89 3.63
C ASN A 145 5.63 -14.48 3.67
N GLU A 146 4.60 -13.64 3.68
CA GLU A 146 3.20 -14.06 3.80
C GLU A 146 2.44 -13.89 2.48
N PRO A 147 1.92 -14.98 1.89
CA PRO A 147 0.98 -14.91 0.77
C PRO A 147 -0.37 -14.28 1.17
N GLY A 148 -1.04 -13.63 0.22
CA GLY A 148 -2.31 -12.95 0.43
C GLY A 148 -2.21 -11.64 1.22
N ALA A 149 -0.99 -11.14 1.46
CA ALA A 149 -0.78 -9.83 2.05
C ALA A 149 -1.00 -8.74 1.00
N THR A 150 -1.70 -7.67 1.39
CA THR A 150 -1.91 -6.50 0.52
C THR A 150 -0.70 -5.58 0.63
N VAL A 151 -0.11 -5.23 -0.51
CA VAL A 151 1.05 -4.33 -0.59
C VAL A 151 0.59 -2.99 -1.15
N THR A 152 1.07 -1.91 -0.54
CA THR A 152 0.81 -0.54 -0.98
C THR A 152 2.12 0.24 -1.12
N VAL A 153 2.14 1.20 -2.03
CA VAL A 153 3.24 2.16 -2.22
C VAL A 153 2.65 3.56 -2.16
N ASP A 154 3.09 4.38 -1.19
CA ASP A 154 2.54 5.71 -0.93
C ASP A 154 1.00 5.73 -0.79
N ALA A 155 0.45 4.66 -0.21
CA ALA A 155 -0.98 4.36 -0.07
C ALA A 155 -1.72 3.88 -1.33
N ASP A 156 -1.09 3.87 -2.50
CA ASP A 156 -1.66 3.23 -3.70
C ASP A 156 -1.53 1.70 -3.58
N ASP A 157 -2.64 0.97 -3.78
CA ASP A 157 -2.65 -0.50 -3.78
C ASP A 157 -1.97 -1.04 -5.05
N VAL A 158 -0.93 -1.86 -4.84
CA VAL A 158 -0.19 -2.50 -5.93
C VAL A 158 -0.56 -3.96 -6.13
N GLY A 159 -1.36 -4.54 -5.23
CA GLY A 159 -1.86 -5.90 -5.29
C GLY A 159 -1.52 -6.77 -4.08
N GLN A 160 -1.81 -8.06 -4.22
CA GLN A 160 -1.62 -9.06 -3.17
C GLN A 160 -0.46 -9.99 -3.47
N THR A 161 0.23 -10.44 -2.43
CA THR A 161 1.39 -11.33 -2.53
C THR A 161 0.97 -12.78 -2.87
N PRO A 162 1.77 -13.53 -3.64
CA PRO A 162 2.96 -13.09 -4.39
C PRO A 162 2.59 -12.22 -5.60
N ILE A 163 3.31 -11.10 -5.78
CA ILE A 163 3.17 -10.24 -6.96
C ILE A 163 4.18 -10.74 -8.00
N ALA A 164 3.69 -11.27 -9.12
CA ALA A 164 4.53 -11.96 -10.11
C ALA A 164 5.45 -11.00 -10.89
N ASP A 165 4.88 -9.91 -11.40
CA ASP A 165 5.60 -8.94 -12.22
C ASP A 165 6.15 -7.77 -11.37
N PRO A 166 7.31 -7.20 -11.72
CA PRO A 166 7.79 -5.99 -11.08
C PRO A 166 6.80 -4.84 -11.22
N VAL A 167 6.61 -4.09 -10.14
CA VAL A 167 5.77 -2.91 -10.14
C VAL A 167 6.63 -1.69 -10.46
N LEU A 168 6.23 -0.92 -11.47
CA LEU A 168 6.85 0.37 -11.78
C LEU A 168 6.49 1.39 -10.71
N VAL A 169 7.50 1.93 -10.02
CA VAL A 169 7.36 2.95 -8.99
C VAL A 169 8.26 4.13 -9.29
N ASP A 170 7.71 5.35 -9.17
CA ASP A 170 8.46 6.58 -9.37
C ASP A 170 9.65 6.71 -8.41
N MET A 171 10.77 7.23 -8.91
CA MET A 171 11.95 7.50 -8.10
C MET A 171 11.67 8.43 -6.91
N GLY A 172 12.59 8.41 -5.94
CA GLY A 172 12.51 9.19 -4.71
C GLY A 172 12.18 8.34 -3.48
N ARG A 173 11.95 9.03 -2.35
CA ARG A 173 11.65 8.38 -1.08
C ARG A 173 10.20 7.92 -1.04
N ARG A 174 9.98 6.60 -1.03
CA ARG A 174 8.65 5.97 -1.06
C ARG A 174 8.39 5.21 0.22
N THR A 175 7.12 5.19 0.65
CA THR A 175 6.67 4.36 1.77
C THR A 175 6.01 3.10 1.21
N ILE A 176 6.61 1.96 1.47
CA ILE A 176 6.07 0.66 1.09
C ILE A 176 5.50 0.01 2.35
N LYS A 177 4.28 -0.51 2.26
CA LYS A 177 3.60 -1.17 3.39
C LYS A 177 2.98 -2.48 2.93
N ALA A 178 3.20 -3.54 3.70
CA ALA A 178 2.46 -4.80 3.59
C ALA A 178 1.52 -4.94 4.79
N THR A 179 0.31 -5.41 4.53
CA THR A 179 -0.74 -5.61 5.55
C THR A 179 -1.45 -6.94 5.34
N LYS A 180 -1.83 -7.59 6.44
CA LYS A 180 -2.59 -8.82 6.43
C LYS A 180 -3.29 -9.00 7.77
N THR A 181 -4.56 -9.39 7.76
CA THR A 181 -5.32 -9.67 8.99
C THR A 181 -4.62 -10.73 9.82
N GLY A 182 -4.47 -10.48 11.13
CA GLY A 182 -3.76 -11.37 12.05
C GLY A 182 -2.24 -11.19 12.05
N PHE A 183 -1.70 -10.18 11.35
CA PHE A 183 -0.29 -9.83 11.34
C PHE A 183 -0.09 -8.36 11.69
N LYS A 184 1.06 -8.03 12.28
CA LYS A 184 1.52 -6.67 12.45
C LYS A 184 1.89 -6.10 11.08
N ASP A 185 1.47 -4.88 10.80
CA ASP A 185 1.82 -4.19 9.55
C ASP A 185 3.34 -4.06 9.42
N ALA A 186 3.87 -4.38 8.24
CA ALA A 186 5.27 -4.14 7.91
C ALA A 186 5.37 -2.90 7.03
N SER A 187 6.22 -1.95 7.38
CA SER A 187 6.43 -0.74 6.58
C SER A 187 7.90 -0.34 6.51
N VAL A 188 8.35 0.04 5.31
CA VAL A 188 9.69 0.54 5.05
C VAL A 188 9.62 1.81 4.23
N LYS A 189 10.50 2.77 4.54
CA LYS A 189 10.75 3.92 3.67
C LYS A 189 12.02 3.63 2.87
N GLN A 190 11.88 3.53 1.56
CA GLN A 190 12.99 3.21 0.66
C GLN A 190 13.22 4.37 -0.31
N ASP A 191 14.48 4.75 -0.49
CA ASP A 191 14.86 5.65 -1.57
C ASP A 191 15.01 4.79 -2.84
N LEU A 192 14.19 5.10 -3.85
CA LEU A 192 14.20 4.43 -5.15
C LEU A 192 15.01 5.26 -6.15
N PRO A 193 16.06 4.71 -6.78
CA PRO A 193 16.98 5.48 -7.60
C PRO A 193 16.44 5.84 -8.99
N GLY A 194 15.45 5.12 -9.52
CA GLY A 194 15.06 5.13 -10.94
C GLY A 194 16.00 4.28 -11.82
N GLY A 195 15.54 3.87 -13.01
CA GLY A 195 16.33 3.18 -14.04
C GLY A 195 16.68 1.71 -13.76
N GLU A 196 16.76 1.32 -12.49
CA GLU A 196 17.17 -0.02 -12.06
C GLU A 196 16.01 -0.85 -11.50
N GLU A 197 16.26 -2.15 -11.31
CA GLU A 197 15.36 -3.06 -10.59
C GLU A 197 15.79 -3.20 -9.13
N VAL A 198 14.85 -3.09 -8.20
CA VAL A 198 15.09 -3.19 -6.75
C VAL A 198 14.16 -4.24 -6.15
N THR A 199 14.70 -5.10 -5.30
CA THR A 199 13.89 -6.03 -4.49
C THR A 199 13.69 -5.47 -3.09
N ILE A 200 12.44 -5.29 -2.69
CA ILE A 200 12.05 -4.86 -1.34
C ILE A 200 11.57 -6.07 -0.56
N LYS A 201 12.22 -6.31 0.58
CA LYS A 201 11.87 -7.38 1.51
C LYS A 201 11.00 -6.85 2.63
N LEU A 202 9.83 -7.44 2.82
CA LEU A 202 8.92 -7.12 3.93
C LEU A 202 8.64 -8.39 4.71
N LYS A 203 8.73 -8.30 6.04
CA LYS A 203 8.43 -9.40 6.94
C LYS A 203 7.23 -9.06 7.80
N LEU A 204 6.12 -9.76 7.57
CA LEU A 204 4.94 -9.72 8.41
C LEU A 204 5.11 -10.70 9.58
N GLU A 205 4.82 -10.20 10.78
CA GLU A 205 4.89 -10.97 12.02
C GLU A 205 3.47 -11.23 12.51
N ALA A 206 3.13 -12.49 12.78
CA ALA A 206 1.82 -12.85 13.28
C ALA A 206 1.55 -12.16 14.62
N ILE A 207 0.33 -11.64 14.79
CA ILE A 207 -0.16 -11.15 16.07
C ILE A 207 -0.51 -12.39 16.90
N VAL A 208 0.16 -12.55 18.03
CA VAL A 208 -0.04 -13.69 18.94
C VAL A 208 -0.93 -13.22 20.08
N HIS A 209 -2.18 -13.66 20.09
CA HIS A 209 -3.13 -13.42 21.19
C HIS A 209 -2.98 -14.45 22.31
N GLU A 210 -1.74 -14.79 22.66
CA GLU A 210 -1.39 -15.67 23.77
C GLU A 210 -0.26 -15.06 24.58
N GLY A 211 -0.30 -15.26 25.90
CA GLY A 211 0.83 -15.00 26.79
C GLY A 211 1.22 -16.26 27.57
N ARG A 212 2.39 -16.24 28.20
CA ARG A 212 2.81 -17.28 29.14
C ARG A 212 2.48 -16.85 30.55
N VAL A 213 1.91 -17.75 31.34
CA VAL A 213 1.68 -17.53 32.77
C VAL A 213 2.53 -18.49 33.58
N ARG A 214 3.15 -17.98 34.63
CA ARG A 214 3.82 -18.76 35.67
C ARG A 214 3.18 -18.47 37.01
N VAL A 215 2.60 -19.48 37.62
CA VAL A 215 2.05 -19.41 38.98
C VAL A 215 2.95 -20.18 39.92
N LEU A 216 3.39 -19.53 40.98
CA LEU A 216 4.04 -20.15 42.13
C LEU A 216 3.06 -20.15 43.29
N ALA A 217 2.84 -21.32 43.88
CA ALA A 217 1.97 -21.54 45.04
C ALA A 217 2.72 -22.31 46.13
N GLY A 218 2.15 -22.34 47.33
CA GLY A 218 2.69 -23.09 48.46
C GLY A 218 2.75 -24.61 48.23
N VAL A 219 3.56 -25.30 49.04
CA VAL A 219 3.75 -26.75 48.90
C VAL A 219 2.44 -27.50 49.10
N GLY A 220 2.07 -28.34 48.13
CA GLY A 220 0.84 -29.13 48.12
C GLY A 220 -0.41 -28.36 47.69
N ASP A 221 -0.32 -27.05 47.45
CA ASP A 221 -1.45 -26.22 47.02
C ASP A 221 -1.78 -26.49 45.54
N THR A 222 -3.07 -26.54 45.23
CA THR A 222 -3.62 -26.83 43.91
C THR A 222 -3.94 -25.53 43.20
N ILE A 223 -3.46 -25.42 41.95
CA ILE A 223 -3.63 -24.25 41.09
C ILE A 223 -4.71 -24.59 40.05
N ALA A 224 -5.70 -23.71 39.91
CA ALA A 224 -6.70 -23.76 38.87
C ALA A 224 -6.77 -22.42 38.12
N ILE A 225 -6.95 -22.51 36.80
CA ILE A 225 -7.18 -21.38 35.91
C ILE A 225 -8.55 -21.59 35.27
N ASP A 226 -9.42 -20.57 35.34
CA ASP A 226 -10.80 -20.60 34.82
C ASP A 226 -11.59 -21.83 35.29
N GLY A 227 -11.40 -22.20 36.56
CA GLY A 227 -12.05 -23.36 37.18
C GLY A 227 -11.45 -24.73 36.83
N LYS A 228 -10.49 -24.80 35.89
CA LYS A 228 -9.79 -26.04 35.54
C LYS A 228 -8.51 -26.19 36.35
N VAL A 229 -8.34 -27.33 37.04
CA VAL A 229 -7.09 -27.63 37.76
C VAL A 229 -5.95 -27.85 36.75
N VAL A 230 -4.91 -27.03 36.85
CA VAL A 230 -3.77 -27.03 35.92
C VAL A 230 -2.50 -27.61 36.53
N GLY A 231 -2.38 -27.64 37.86
CA GLY A 231 -1.20 -28.21 38.53
C GLY A 231 -1.19 -28.01 40.05
N LYS A 232 -0.05 -28.33 40.67
CA LYS A 232 0.23 -28.12 42.09
C LYS A 232 1.62 -27.49 42.26
N ASN A 233 1.85 -26.73 43.34
CA ASN A 233 3.10 -26.01 43.65
C ASN A 233 3.54 -24.96 42.61
N THR A 234 3.84 -25.37 41.39
CA THR A 234 4.24 -24.47 40.31
C THR A 234 3.57 -24.94 39.04
N TRP A 235 3.02 -23.99 38.30
CA TRP A 235 2.49 -24.23 36.97
C TRP A 235 3.01 -23.18 36.01
N GLN A 236 3.35 -23.60 34.80
CA GLN A 236 3.65 -22.72 33.69
C GLN A 236 2.89 -23.22 32.46
N GLY A 237 2.20 -22.30 31.78
CA GLY A 237 1.47 -22.62 30.57
C GLY A 237 1.24 -21.39 29.70
N LYS A 238 0.73 -21.64 28.50
CA LYS A 238 0.20 -20.59 27.63
C LYS A 238 -1.28 -20.40 27.94
N LEU A 239 -1.73 -19.16 27.90
CA LEU A 239 -3.13 -18.78 27.98
C LEU A 239 -3.40 -17.75 26.88
N ASP A 240 -4.64 -17.69 26.42
CA ASP A 240 -5.08 -16.61 25.56
C ASP A 240 -4.84 -15.27 26.27
N SER A 241 -4.61 -14.21 25.51
CA SER A 241 -4.49 -12.89 26.08
C SER A 241 -5.84 -12.40 26.57
N GLY A 242 -5.86 -11.75 27.73
CA GLY A 242 -7.09 -11.31 28.38
C GLY A 242 -7.08 -11.59 29.87
N VAL A 243 -8.26 -11.51 30.48
CA VAL A 243 -8.45 -11.74 31.91
C VAL A 243 -8.80 -13.20 32.13
N HIS A 244 -8.02 -13.87 32.99
CA HIS A 244 -8.28 -15.22 33.46
C HIS A 244 -8.48 -15.24 34.96
N THR A 245 -9.30 -16.16 35.47
CA THR A 245 -9.50 -16.33 36.91
C THR A 245 -8.50 -17.34 37.46
N LEU A 246 -7.66 -16.90 38.39
CA LEU A 246 -6.74 -17.74 39.15
C LEU A 246 -7.36 -18.15 40.49
N SER A 247 -7.41 -19.45 40.76
CA SER A 247 -7.80 -20.00 42.05
C SER A 247 -6.69 -20.89 42.61
N VAL A 248 -6.32 -20.69 43.87
CA VAL A 248 -5.35 -21.52 44.59
C VAL A 248 -5.99 -22.07 45.86
N THR A 249 -5.96 -23.39 46.03
CA THR A 249 -6.58 -24.08 47.17
C THR A 249 -5.59 -25.00 47.88
N GLY A 250 -5.69 -25.09 49.21
CA GLY A 250 -4.81 -25.91 50.03
C GLY A 250 -5.55 -26.49 51.24
N LYS A 251 -5.20 -27.70 51.67
CA LYS A 251 -5.85 -28.34 52.83
C LYS A 251 -5.59 -27.54 54.10
N GLY A 252 -6.64 -27.14 54.81
CA GLY A 252 -6.54 -26.35 56.05
C GLY A 252 -6.12 -24.90 55.85
N LYS A 253 -6.20 -24.37 54.62
CA LYS A 253 -5.85 -22.99 54.27
C LYS A 253 -7.05 -22.27 53.67
N ARG A 254 -7.11 -20.94 53.84
CA ARG A 254 -8.12 -20.08 53.21
C ARG A 254 -7.82 -20.03 51.69
N PRO A 255 -8.80 -20.34 50.82
CA PRO A 255 -8.58 -20.32 49.38
C PRO A 255 -8.35 -18.89 48.87
N TYR A 256 -7.55 -18.75 47.82
CA TYR A 256 -7.36 -17.51 47.07
C TYR A 256 -8.10 -17.60 45.75
N GLN A 257 -8.79 -16.53 45.37
CA GLN A 257 -9.35 -16.33 44.03
C GLN A 257 -9.12 -14.88 43.60
N GLY A 258 -8.61 -14.68 42.40
CA GLY A 258 -8.39 -13.35 41.83
C GLY A 258 -8.09 -13.43 40.34
N ASP A 259 -8.07 -12.27 39.69
CA ASP A 259 -7.86 -12.18 38.26
C ASP A 259 -6.38 -12.05 37.91
N ILE A 260 -5.99 -12.65 36.78
CA ILE A 260 -4.69 -12.46 36.15
C ILE A 260 -4.89 -11.95 34.73
N ILE A 261 -4.17 -10.87 34.40
CA ILE A 261 -4.20 -10.29 33.05
C ILE A 261 -3.01 -10.87 32.27
N VAL A 262 -3.32 -11.52 31.16
CA VAL A 262 -2.37 -12.09 30.22
C VAL A 262 -2.26 -11.13 29.04
N GLN A 263 -1.04 -10.69 28.72
CA GLN A 263 -0.77 -9.82 27.59
C GLN A 263 -0.13 -10.62 26.44
N ASP A 264 -0.40 -10.18 25.21
CA ASP A 264 0.16 -10.75 23.97
C ASP A 264 1.68 -10.87 24.09
N ASP A 265 2.19 -12.09 23.89
CA ASP A 265 3.61 -12.44 23.89
C ASP A 265 4.39 -12.09 25.17
N GLN A 266 3.70 -11.89 26.31
CA GLN A 266 4.33 -11.60 27.61
C GLN A 266 4.34 -12.81 28.56
N LEU A 267 5.36 -12.88 29.44
CA LEU A 267 5.35 -13.75 30.61
C LEU A 267 4.79 -13.01 31.84
N THR A 268 3.60 -13.41 32.30
CA THR A 268 3.03 -12.96 33.58
C THR A 268 3.40 -13.94 34.69
N SER A 269 4.05 -13.47 35.75
CA SER A 269 4.43 -14.30 36.89
C SER A 269 3.73 -13.85 38.16
N THR A 270 3.08 -14.77 38.86
CA THR A 270 2.35 -14.49 40.10
C THR A 270 2.74 -15.48 41.19
N ASN A 271 2.94 -14.97 42.41
CA ASN A 271 3.25 -15.78 43.59
C ASN A 271 2.09 -15.67 44.59
N ILE A 272 1.50 -16.81 44.95
CA ILE A 272 0.36 -16.90 45.86
C ILE A 272 0.75 -17.71 47.09
N ALA A 273 0.71 -17.06 48.25
CA ALA A 273 0.86 -17.71 49.56
C ALA A 273 -0.50 -17.72 50.28
N LEU A 274 -1.03 -18.92 50.55
CA LEU A 274 -2.31 -19.07 51.25
C LEU A 274 -2.12 -18.99 52.78
N GLU A 275 -3.07 -18.35 53.46
CA GLU A 275 -3.12 -18.26 54.92
C GLU A 275 -3.73 -19.54 55.54
N PRO A 276 -3.15 -20.10 56.61
CA PRO A 276 -3.78 -21.18 57.37
C PRO A 276 -5.12 -20.75 57.99
N ILE A 277 -6.11 -21.64 58.00
CA ILE A 277 -7.35 -21.43 58.77
C ILE A 277 -7.01 -21.73 60.23
N ALA A 278 -7.13 -20.73 61.11
CA ALA A 278 -6.91 -20.92 62.54
C ALA A 278 -7.82 -22.05 63.07
N PRO A 279 -7.30 -23.00 63.87
CA PRO A 279 -8.15 -23.97 64.54
C PRO A 279 -9.20 -23.23 65.39
N PRO A 280 -10.43 -23.74 65.51
CA PRO A 280 -11.35 -23.23 66.52
C PRO A 280 -10.62 -23.25 67.87
N PRO A 281 -10.74 -22.20 68.70
CA PRO A 281 -10.13 -22.21 70.02
C PRO A 281 -10.55 -23.50 70.72
N ALA A 282 -9.58 -24.24 71.26
CA ALA A 282 -9.84 -25.45 72.01
C ALA A 282 -10.95 -25.13 73.03
N ALA A 283 -12.02 -25.92 73.02
CA ALA A 283 -13.14 -25.73 73.93
C ALA A 283 -12.57 -25.49 75.33
N ALA A 284 -12.73 -24.27 75.84
CA ALA A 284 -12.38 -23.97 77.21
C ALA A 284 -13.15 -24.97 78.06
N LYS A 285 -12.45 -25.63 78.99
CA LYS A 285 -13.10 -26.48 79.99
C LYS A 285 -14.21 -25.65 80.64
N ASP A 286 -15.38 -26.25 80.66
CA ASP A 286 -16.65 -25.65 81.03
C ASP A 286 -16.68 -25.41 82.56
N ASP A 287 -16.03 -24.35 83.01
CA ASP A 287 -16.29 -23.75 84.32
C ASP A 287 -17.40 -22.71 84.08
N GLY A 288 -18.63 -23.20 84.19
CA GLY A 288 -19.81 -22.59 83.59
C GLY A 288 -20.04 -21.11 83.90
N ILE A 289 -20.49 -20.38 82.87
CA ILE A 289 -21.49 -19.31 82.91
C ILE A 289 -22.07 -19.19 81.48
N ALA A 290 -23.38 -19.42 81.37
CA ALA A 290 -24.21 -19.08 80.21
C ALA A 290 -24.59 -17.58 80.33
N TRP A 291 -24.52 -16.70 79.30
CA TRP A 291 -25.48 -16.46 78.19
C TRP A 291 -25.21 -15.03 77.57
N PRO A 292 -25.89 -14.50 76.50
CA PRO A 292 -25.72 -14.78 75.06
C PRO A 292 -25.70 -13.51 74.12
N TRP A 293 -25.71 -13.75 72.80
CA TRP A 293 -25.87 -12.89 71.59
C TRP A 293 -24.68 -12.04 71.10
N PHE A 294 -24.06 -12.46 69.99
CA PHE A 294 -24.11 -11.71 68.72
C PHE A 294 -24.03 -12.68 67.54
N VAL A 295 -25.17 -12.84 66.88
CA VAL A 295 -25.23 -12.99 65.43
C VAL A 295 -24.79 -11.63 64.88
N GLY A 296 -23.59 -11.57 64.32
CA GLY A 296 -23.05 -10.38 63.66
C GLY A 296 -22.20 -10.85 62.52
N GLY A 297 -22.77 -10.84 61.32
CA GLY A 297 -22.08 -11.18 60.08
C GLY A 297 -20.77 -10.40 59.99
N ALA A 298 -19.68 -11.13 59.77
CA ALA A 298 -18.40 -10.52 59.42
C ALA A 298 -18.60 -9.79 58.10
N ALA A 299 -18.65 -8.46 58.21
CA ALA A 299 -18.55 -7.55 57.10
C ALA A 299 -17.34 -7.91 56.24
N LEU A 300 -17.56 -7.86 54.92
CA LEU A 300 -16.55 -7.72 53.89
C LEU A 300 -15.48 -6.71 54.33
N ALA A 301 -14.33 -7.21 54.76
CA ALA A 301 -13.09 -6.47 54.72
C ALA A 301 -12.44 -6.76 53.38
N ALA A 302 -12.76 -5.93 52.39
CA ALA A 302 -11.93 -5.72 51.23
C ALA A 302 -10.58 -5.18 51.72
N GLY A 303 -9.62 -6.07 51.95
CA GLY A 303 -8.23 -5.74 52.25
C GLY A 303 -7.44 -5.65 50.95
N LEU A 304 -7.28 -4.43 50.44
CA LEU A 304 -6.29 -4.07 49.43
C LEU A 304 -4.86 -4.16 49.99
N GLY A 305 -3.93 -4.67 49.19
CA GLY A 305 -2.61 -4.05 49.04
C GLY A 305 -1.37 -4.91 49.24
N VAL A 306 -0.78 -5.39 48.13
CA VAL A 306 0.61 -5.17 47.67
C VAL A 306 0.53 -5.34 46.14
N GLY A 307 0.75 -4.35 45.26
CA GLY A 307 1.88 -3.44 45.19
C GLY A 307 2.69 -3.78 43.91
N ALA A 308 2.14 -3.46 42.74
CA ALA A 308 2.89 -3.41 41.49
C ALA A 308 2.74 -2.01 40.90
N TYR A 309 3.78 -1.23 41.10
CA TYR A 309 4.02 0.06 40.48
C TYR A 309 4.20 -0.13 38.97
N LEU A 310 3.23 0.31 38.18
CA LEU A 310 3.42 0.67 36.78
C LEU A 310 2.71 2.00 36.52
N LEU A 311 3.54 3.03 36.38
CA LEU A 311 3.21 4.33 35.80
C LEU A 311 2.90 4.13 34.31
N PHE A 312 1.64 4.28 33.92
CA PHE A 312 1.27 4.83 32.63
C PHE A 312 0.03 5.71 32.84
N LYS A 313 0.25 7.03 32.80
CA LYS A 313 -0.82 8.02 32.68
C LYS A 313 -1.38 7.92 31.26
N PRO A 314 -2.70 7.91 31.05
CA PRO A 314 -3.25 8.53 29.86
C PRO A 314 -3.03 10.04 29.99
N ASP A 315 -2.52 10.66 28.93
CA ASP A 315 -2.58 12.11 28.79
C ASP A 315 -4.06 12.48 28.64
N ASP A 316 -4.69 12.90 29.73
CA ASP A 316 -5.92 13.69 29.63
C ASP A 316 -5.53 15.03 29.02
N GLU A 317 -6.02 15.24 27.81
CA GLU A 317 -6.09 16.53 27.15
C GLU A 317 -6.63 17.57 28.12
N THR A 318 -5.75 18.40 28.64
CA THR A 318 -6.13 19.65 29.28
C THR A 318 -6.81 20.51 28.23
N ALA A 319 -8.12 20.72 28.37
CA ALA A 319 -8.79 21.85 27.72
C ALA A 319 -7.97 23.13 28.00
N PRO A 320 -7.61 23.92 26.98
CA PRO A 320 -6.74 25.06 27.17
C PRO A 320 -7.46 26.15 27.98
N PRO A 321 -6.71 26.98 28.74
CA PRO A 321 -7.30 28.04 29.54
C PRO A 321 -8.04 29.03 28.65
N THR A 322 -9.32 29.27 28.97
CA THR A 322 -10.09 30.37 28.39
C THR A 322 -9.47 31.70 28.81
N VAL A 323 -8.93 32.46 27.86
CA VAL A 323 -8.53 33.85 28.06
C VAL A 323 -9.79 34.71 28.00
N PRO A 324 -10.09 35.57 28.98
CA PRO A 324 -11.19 36.52 28.87
C PRO A 324 -10.84 37.55 27.80
N GLY A 325 -11.39 37.39 26.60
CA GLY A 325 -11.35 38.36 25.52
C GLY A 325 -12.51 39.34 25.64
N THR A 326 -12.23 40.64 25.49
CA THR A 326 -13.17 41.76 25.66
C THR A 326 -14.09 42.00 24.45
N LEU A 327 -14.38 41.00 23.62
CA LEU A 327 -15.25 41.15 22.44
C LEU A 327 -16.19 39.94 22.28
N ASP A 328 -17.50 40.23 22.27
CA ASP A 328 -18.58 39.32 21.86
C ASP A 328 -18.46 38.90 20.38
N PRO A 329 -18.99 37.73 19.94
CA PRO A 329 -19.86 36.79 20.67
C PRO A 329 -19.18 35.46 21.05
N GLY A 330 -19.37 35.07 22.31
CA GLY A 330 -18.68 34.00 23.01
C GLY A 330 -18.78 32.56 22.45
N THR A 331 -17.60 31.94 22.33
CA THR A 331 -17.26 30.50 22.43
C THR A 331 -17.95 29.50 21.50
N VAL A 332 -17.18 28.92 20.58
CA VAL A 332 -17.55 27.72 19.78
C VAL A 332 -16.82 26.49 20.31
N GLN A 333 -17.56 25.40 20.56
CA GLN A 333 -17.03 24.08 20.94
C GLN A 333 -16.90 23.20 19.67
N LEU A 334 -15.72 22.64 19.42
CA LEU A 334 -15.50 21.69 18.32
C LEU A 334 -15.53 20.25 18.88
N ARG A 335 -16.46 19.42 18.40
CA ARG A 335 -16.45 17.96 18.58
C ARG A 335 -15.82 17.31 17.35
N PHE A 336 -14.82 16.46 17.57
CA PHE A 336 -14.24 15.60 16.54
C PHE A 336 -14.92 14.22 16.59
N TRP A 337 -15.10 13.60 15.42
CA TRP A 337 -15.58 12.24 15.22
C TRP A 337 -14.41 11.26 15.23
#